data_AF-A0A7W2FDC9-F1
#
_entry.id   AF-A0A7W2FDC9-F1
#
_cell.length_a   1.000
_cell.length_b   1.000
_cell.length_c   1.000
_cell.angle_alpha   90.00
_cell.angle_beta   90.00
_cell.angle_gamma   90.00
#
_symmetry.space_group_name_H-M   'P 1'
#
loop_
_entity.id
_entity.type
_entity.pdbx_description
1 polymer ?
#
loop_
_entity_poly.entity_id
_entity_poly.type
_entity_poly.pdbx_seq_one_letter_code
_entity_poly.pdbx_strand_id
1 'polypeptide(L)'
;MLTRATDNIIEELIDATYSDPADVRQRHVFAHALHGLVRLAKSEQLRDMRRDVARATSLQAGHSSRQQARTLLRKIGMELARDTGGVPGAPDTLRGGVEDR
;
A
#
# COMPACT_ATOMS: atom_id res chain seq x y z
N MET A 1 9.38 -18.10 19.98
CA MET A 1 9.83 -17.45 21.21
C MET A 1 8.68 -16.67 21.82
N LEU A 2 8.20 -17.10 22.99
CA LEU A 2 7.47 -16.18 23.85
C LEU A 2 8.48 -15.21 24.49
N THR A 3 8.04 -13.99 24.70
CA THR A 3 8.82 -12.97 25.40
C THR A 3 8.65 -13.19 26.90
N ARG A 4 9.68 -12.92 27.71
CA ARG A 4 9.62 -13.06 29.17
C ARG A 4 8.35 -12.44 29.79
N ALA A 5 7.89 -11.31 29.26
CA ALA A 5 6.65 -10.67 29.71
C ALA A 5 5.38 -11.52 29.46
N THR A 6 5.30 -12.23 28.33
CA THR A 6 4.16 -13.11 28.03
C THR A 6 4.20 -14.36 28.89
N ASP A 7 5.39 -14.91 29.13
CA ASP A 7 5.54 -16.08 30.01
C ASP A 7 5.09 -15.75 31.44
N ASN A 8 5.49 -14.59 31.97
CA ASN A 8 5.05 -14.14 33.30
C ASN A 8 3.52 -14.01 33.39
N ILE A 9 2.87 -13.42 32.38
CA ILE A 9 1.40 -13.29 32.37
C ILE A 9 0.73 -14.66 32.29
N ILE A 10 1.30 -15.61 31.53
CA ILE A 10 0.77 -16.98 31.47
C ILE A 10 0.87 -17.66 32.83
N GLU A 11 1.99 -17.52 33.53
CA GLU A 11 2.16 -18.04 34.88
C GLU A 11 1.17 -17.42 35.86
N GLU A 12 1.01 -16.10 35.85
CA GLU A 12 0.01 -15.38 36.65
C GLU A 12 -1.42 -15.87 36.37
N LEU A 13 -1.77 -16.11 35.11
CA LEU A 13 -3.08 -16.63 34.72
C LEU A 13 -3.29 -18.08 35.19
N ILE A 14 -2.25 -18.92 35.14
CA ILE A 14 -2.31 -20.29 35.65
C ILE A 14 -2.54 -20.27 37.16
N ASP A 15 -1.79 -19.45 37.90
CA ASP A 15 -1.90 -19.32 39.36
C ASP A 15 -3.24 -18.72 39.78
N ALA A 16 -3.74 -17.71 39.07
CA ALA A 16 -5.06 -17.14 39.31
C ALA A 16 -6.20 -18.12 39.03
N THR A 17 -6.00 -19.05 38.10
CA THR A 17 -7.01 -20.07 37.72
C THR A 17 -6.99 -21.26 38.69
N TYR A 18 -5.81 -21.63 39.20
CA TYR A 18 -5.61 -22.80 40.05
C TYR A 18 -5.00 -22.40 41.40
N SER A 19 -5.85 -22.30 42.44
CA SER A 19 -5.47 -21.78 43.77
C SER A 19 -4.95 -22.83 44.78
N ASP A 20 -4.90 -24.12 44.42
CA ASP A 20 -4.48 -25.27 45.26
C ASP A 20 -3.66 -26.24 44.36
N PRO A 21 -3.11 -27.42 44.77
CA PRO A 21 -2.37 -28.28 43.85
C PRO A 21 -3.36 -28.96 42.90
N ALA A 22 -3.88 -28.19 41.95
CA ALA A 22 -4.49 -28.68 40.74
C ALA A 22 -3.52 -29.71 40.15
N ASP A 23 -4.10 -30.81 39.66
CA ASP A 23 -3.33 -31.87 39.03
C ASP A 23 -2.33 -31.24 38.06
N VAL A 24 -1.05 -31.57 38.21
CA VAL A 24 0.06 -31.05 37.39
C VAL A 24 -0.29 -31.14 35.91
N ARG A 25 -1.06 -32.16 35.54
CA ARG A 25 -1.61 -32.34 34.20
C ARG A 25 -2.52 -31.20 33.75
N GLN A 26 -3.45 -30.74 34.60
CA GLN A 26 -4.37 -29.63 34.28
C GLN A 26 -3.62 -28.32 34.09
N ARG A 27 -2.68 -28.01 34.98
CA ARG A 27 -1.81 -26.83 34.85
C ARG A 27 -1.01 -26.88 33.55
N HIS A 28 -0.44 -28.04 33.21
CA HIS A 28 0.32 -28.22 31.98
C HIS A 28 -0.55 -28.07 30.71
N VAL A 29 -1.73 -28.69 30.67
CA VAL A 29 -2.66 -28.55 29.55
C VAL A 29 -3.10 -27.10 29.38
N PHE A 30 -3.39 -26.40 30.49
CA PHE A 30 -3.79 -25.00 30.44
C PHE A 30 -2.65 -24.08 29.95
N ALA A 31 -1.43 -24.29 30.45
CA ALA A 31 -0.25 -23.60 29.94
C ALA A 31 -0.09 -23.80 28.43
N HIS A 32 -0.22 -25.04 27.95
CA HIS A 32 -0.14 -25.35 26.53
C HIS A 32 -1.23 -24.67 25.71
N ALA A 33 -2.46 -24.62 26.22
CA ALA A 33 -3.56 -23.91 25.58
C ALA A 33 -3.28 -22.41 25.48
N LEU A 34 -2.78 -21.77 26.55
CA LEU A 34 -2.41 -20.35 26.57
C LEU A 34 -1.28 -20.05 25.57
N HIS A 35 -0.23 -20.86 25.54
CA HIS A 35 0.83 -20.73 24.54
C HIS A 35 0.31 -20.93 23.10
N GLY A 36 -0.62 -21.87 22.91
CA GLY A 36 -1.30 -22.09 21.63
C GLY A 36 -2.09 -20.86 21.18
N LEU A 37 -2.85 -20.25 22.09
CA LEU A 37 -3.62 -19.04 21.84
C LEU A 37 -2.72 -17.85 21.48
N VAL A 38 -1.62 -17.65 22.21
CA VAL A 38 -0.64 -16.59 21.90
C VAL A 38 -0.05 -16.79 20.51
N ARG A 39 0.30 -18.03 20.15
CA ARG A 39 0.81 -18.33 18.79
C ARG A 39 -0.24 -18.05 17.72
N LEU A 40 -1.50 -18.41 17.97
CA LEU A 40 -2.60 -18.16 17.05
C LEU A 40 -2.81 -16.66 16.84
N ALA A 41 -2.94 -15.89 17.92
CA ALA A 41 -3.09 -14.44 17.87
C ALA A 41 -1.96 -13.74 17.10
N LYS A 42 -0.70 -14.16 17.31
CA LYS A 42 0.44 -13.64 16.55
C LYS A 42 0.34 -13.96 15.06
N SER A 43 -0.14 -15.14 14.69
CA SER A 43 -0.29 -15.53 13.29
C SER A 43 -1.41 -14.75 12.59
N GLU A 44 -2.50 -14.47 13.31
CA GLU A 44 -3.60 -13.63 12.84
C GLU A 44 -3.14 -12.19 12.66
N GLN A 45 -2.43 -11.63 13.65
CA GLN A 45 -1.85 -10.28 13.56
C GLN A 45 -0.91 -10.16 12.36
N LEU A 46 -0.01 -11.13 12.14
CA LEU A 46 0.88 -11.12 10.97
C LEU A 46 0.11 -11.22 9.65
N ARG A 47 -0.98 -11.99 9.61
CA ARG A 47 -1.83 -12.10 8.42
C ARG A 47 -2.52 -10.76 8.12
N ASP A 48 -2.99 -10.06 9.14
CA ASP A 48 -3.62 -8.76 8.97
C ASP A 48 -2.63 -7.69 8.53
N MET A 49 -1.44 -7.66 9.13
CA MET A 49 -0.34 -6.80 8.66
C MET A 49 0.02 -7.06 7.19
N ARG A 50 0.07 -8.32 6.75
CA ARG A 50 0.31 -8.65 5.33
C ARG A 50 -0.78 -8.12 4.42
N ARG A 51 -2.05 -8.13 4.85
CA ARG A 51 -3.17 -7.56 4.10
C ARG A 51 -3.07 -6.04 4.02
N ASP A 52 -2.72 -5.39 5.12
CA ASP A 52 -2.55 -3.94 5.16
C ASP A 52 -1.38 -3.49 4.26
N VAL A 53 -0.27 -4.22 4.29
CA VAL A 53 0.86 -3.98 3.38
C VAL A 53 0.43 -4.19 1.93
N ALA A 54 -0.26 -5.28 1.59
CA ALA A 54 -0.75 -5.50 0.23
C ALA A 54 -1.72 -4.40 -0.25
N ARG A 55 -2.56 -3.87 0.64
CA ARG A 55 -3.42 -2.73 0.35
C ARG A 55 -2.61 -1.46 0.12
N ALA A 56 -1.63 -1.18 0.98
CA ALA A 56 -0.78 0.00 0.83
C ALA A 56 0.05 -0.05 -0.48
N THR A 57 0.61 -1.20 -0.83
CA THR A 57 1.40 -1.37 -2.06
C THR A 57 0.54 -1.31 -3.32
N SER A 58 -0.67 -1.89 -3.32
CA SER A 58 -1.60 -1.77 -4.45
C SER A 58 -2.09 -0.33 -4.66
N LEU A 59 -2.34 0.43 -3.59
CA LEU A 59 -2.63 1.86 -3.67
C LEU A 59 -1.45 2.66 -4.23
N GLN A 60 -0.22 2.35 -3.82
CA GLN A 60 1.01 2.98 -4.35
C GLN A 60 1.24 2.66 -5.83
N ALA A 61 1.03 1.40 -6.26
CA ALA A 61 1.12 1.01 -7.66
C ALA A 61 0.08 1.75 -8.53
N GLY A 62 -1.16 1.89 -8.03
CA GLY A 62 -2.21 2.66 -8.71
C GLY A 62 -1.91 4.16 -8.81
N HIS A 63 -1.34 4.77 -7.76
CA HIS A 63 -0.95 6.19 -7.79
C HIS A 63 0.25 6.44 -8.69
N SER A 64 1.29 5.62 -8.62
CA SER A 64 2.47 5.73 -9.49
C SER A 64 2.13 5.46 -10.95
N SER A 65 1.33 4.43 -11.25
CA SER A 65 0.86 4.14 -12.61
C SER A 65 0.02 5.28 -13.19
N ARG A 66 -0.92 5.84 -12.40
CA ARG A 66 -1.76 6.96 -12.86
C ARG A 66 -0.94 8.24 -13.06
N GLN A 67 0.06 8.49 -12.22
CA GLN A 67 0.99 9.61 -12.41
C GLN A 67 1.87 9.40 -13.65
N GLN A 68 2.42 8.20 -13.85
CA GLN A 68 3.21 7.86 -15.04
C GLN A 68 2.38 8.00 -16.32
N ALA A 69 1.15 7.50 -16.35
CA ALA A 69 0.24 7.66 -17.49
C ALA A 69 -0.02 9.14 -17.81
N ARG A 70 -0.22 10.00 -16.80
CA ARG A 70 -0.41 11.44 -17.00
C ARG A 70 0.84 12.12 -17.54
N THR A 71 2.02 11.74 -17.07
CA THR A 71 3.29 12.27 -17.57
C THR A 71 3.53 11.86 -19.02
N LEU A 72 3.25 10.60 -19.37
CA LEU A 72 3.35 10.11 -20.75
C LEU A 72 2.36 10.83 -21.68
N LEU A 73 1.09 10.99 -21.26
CA LEU A 73 0.09 11.74 -22.04
C LEU A 73 0.50 13.21 -22.24
N ARG A 74 1.05 13.87 -21.22
CA ARG A 74 1.61 15.23 -21.35
C ARG A 74 2.75 15.29 -22.35
N LYS A 75 3.66 14.31 -22.31
CA LYS A 75 4.79 14.23 -23.25
C LYS A 75 4.31 14.07 -24.70
N ILE A 76 3.36 13.17 -24.95
CA ILE A 76 2.77 12.96 -26.29
C ILE A 76 2.08 14.24 -26.77
N GLY A 77 1.29 14.90 -25.91
CA GLY A 77 0.65 16.18 -26.27
C GLY A 77 1.66 17.28 -26.62
N MET A 78 2.81 17.34 -25.93
CA MET A 78 3.90 18.26 -26.25
C MET A 78 4.61 17.91 -27.56
N GLU A 79 4.79 16.63 -27.88
CA GLU A 79 5.39 16.19 -29.14
C GLU A 79 4.46 16.47 -30.34
N LEU A 80 3.16 16.25 -30.18
CA LEU A 80 2.15 16.56 -31.21
C LEU A 80 2.03 18.08 -31.49
N ALA A 81 2.17 18.90 -30.45
CA ALA A 81 2.21 20.36 -30.57
C ALA A 81 3.50 20.87 -31.24
N ARG A 82 4.58 20.08 -31.23
CA ARG A 82 5.82 20.37 -31.95
C ARG A 82 5.73 19.98 -33.42
N ASP A 83 5.07 18.87 -33.73
CA ASP A 83 4.86 18.41 -35.12
C ASP A 83 3.85 19.28 -35.90
N THR A 84 2.95 19.98 -35.21
CA THR A 84 2.04 20.96 -35.82
C THR A 84 2.65 22.36 -35.99
N GLY A 85 3.96 22.50 -35.76
CA GLY A 85 4.75 23.71 -36.05
C GLY A 85 5.14 23.89 -37.53
N GLY A 86 4.43 23.24 -38.46
CA GLY A 86 4.59 23.41 -39.91
C GLY A 86 3.58 24.42 -40.48
N VAL A 87 3.99 25.69 -40.55
CA VAL A 87 3.63 26.75 -41.53
C VAL A 87 2.16 26.82 -42.02
N PRO A 88 1.41 27.88 -41.67
CA PRO A 88 0.38 28.42 -42.55
C PRO A 88 1.02 29.50 -43.44
N GLY A 89 1.38 29.10 -44.65
CA GLY A 89 1.56 30.04 -45.75
C GLY A 89 0.19 30.47 -46.26
N ALA A 90 0.01 31.77 -46.47
CA ALA A 90 -0.82 32.40 -47.50
C ALA A 90 -0.98 33.91 -47.18
N PRO A 91 -1.36 34.76 -48.14
CA PRO A 91 -1.01 34.76 -49.56
C PRO A 91 -0.44 36.12 -50.01
N ASP A 92 0.22 36.04 -51.17
CA ASP A 92 0.55 37.09 -52.11
C ASP A 92 -0.48 38.26 -52.14
N THR A 93 -0.06 39.46 -51.73
CA THR A 93 -0.78 40.71 -52.00
C THR A 93 0.05 41.59 -52.92
N LEU A 94 0.32 41.12 -54.14
CA LEU A 94 0.51 41.98 -55.29
C LEU A 94 -0.86 42.38 -55.83
N ARG A 95 -1.42 43.48 -55.28
CA ARG A 95 -2.56 44.18 -55.88
C ARG A 95 -2.09 45.53 -56.40
N GLY A 96 -1.76 45.55 -57.70
CA GLY A 96 -1.64 46.77 -58.48
C GLY A 96 -3.00 47.42 -58.75
N GLY A 97 -2.94 48.72 -59.04
CA GLY A 97 -4.03 49.65 -59.36
C GLY A 97 -3.62 51.01 -58.80
N VAL A 98 -2.83 51.82 -59.51
CA VAL A 98 -3.21 52.66 -60.66
C VAL A 98 -4.51 53.41 -60.38
N GLU A 99 -4.40 54.56 -59.73
CA GLU A 99 -5.40 55.63 -59.78
C GLU A 99 -4.68 56.99 -59.97
N ASP A 100 -4.82 57.49 -61.19
CA ASP A 100 -4.85 58.87 -61.69
C ASP A 100 -4.14 60.02 -60.94
N ARG A 101 -3.18 60.63 -61.63
CA ARG A 101 -3.12 62.08 -61.86
C ARG A 101 -2.28 62.47 -63.06
#